data_AF-A0A7S4HPQ0-F1
#
_entry.id   AF-A0A7S4HPQ0-F1
#
_cell.length_a   1.000
_cell.length_b   1.000
_cell.length_c   1.000
_cell.angle_alpha   90.00
_cell.angle_beta   90.00
_cell.angle_gamma   90.00
#
_symmetry.space_group_name_H-M   'P 1'
#
loop_
_entity.id
_entity.type
_entity.pdbx_description
1 polymer ?
#
loop_
_entity_poly.entity_id
_entity_poly.type
_entity_poly.pdbx_seq_one_letter_code
_entity_poly.pdbx_strand_id
1 'polypeptide(L)'
;MRVFPGGEAYIKEQGKKELALFMAAKKILVLSVRFAYPPGQDSNTCCDPKEAATLVKQRLQLTDGVLVFDPNSDNAYIMLGDANEANSIWLKNWRLMLKKAKETNGAVVQVIVNAGNPSYPDAMKKTGLQQHTSHMQDEEEDMAKDKGVPVIKLDATALRSQLLAHLGVDYNGHDNKQQVAKLEALADKVLPKIKGV
;
A
#
# COMPACT_ATOMS: atom_id res chain seq x y z
N MET A 1 -2.55 -19.96 15.19
CA MET A 1 -1.94 -18.82 15.92
C MET A 1 -2.30 -18.99 17.39
N ARG A 2 -1.32 -19.21 18.30
CA ARG A 2 -1.61 -19.28 19.75
C ARG A 2 -1.72 -17.85 20.25
N VAL A 3 -2.93 -17.40 20.55
CA VAL A 3 -3.15 -16.09 21.18
C VAL A 3 -2.75 -16.24 22.65
N PHE A 4 -1.79 -15.45 23.11
CA PHE A 4 -1.38 -15.43 24.52
C PHE A 4 -2.57 -14.98 25.40
N PRO A 5 -2.63 -15.35 26.69
CA PRO A 5 -3.72 -14.92 27.57
C PRO A 5 -3.89 -13.40 27.53
N GLY A 6 -5.10 -12.92 27.20
CA GLY A 6 -5.41 -11.50 27.02
C GLY A 6 -5.11 -10.90 25.63
N GLY A 7 -4.45 -11.65 24.74
CA GLY A 7 -4.10 -11.17 23.40
C GLY A 7 -5.29 -10.84 22.52
N GLU A 8 -6.39 -11.60 22.62
CA GLU A 8 -7.62 -11.32 21.85
C GLU A 8 -8.27 -10.01 22.29
N ALA A 9 -8.33 -9.77 23.62
CA ALA A 9 -8.85 -8.53 24.17
C ALA A 9 -7.98 -7.32 23.76
N TYR A 10 -6.65 -7.49 23.79
CA TYR A 10 -5.71 -6.47 23.32
C TYR A 10 -5.91 -6.16 21.84
N ILE A 11 -5.99 -7.16 20.96
CA ILE A 11 -6.20 -6.96 19.52
C ILE A 11 -7.54 -6.26 19.25
N LYS A 12 -8.60 -6.66 19.96
CA LYS A 12 -9.92 -5.98 19.92
C LYS A 12 -9.83 -4.51 20.33
N GLU A 13 -9.08 -4.20 21.38
CA GLU A 13 -8.91 -2.82 21.84
C GLU A 13 -8.13 -1.98 20.84
N GLN A 14 -7.03 -2.51 20.28
CA GLN A 14 -6.25 -1.81 19.24
C GLN A 14 -7.07 -1.60 17.98
N GLY A 15 -7.82 -2.61 17.53
CA GLY A 15 -8.70 -2.49 16.36
C GLY A 15 -9.77 -1.40 16.53
N LYS A 16 -10.33 -1.24 17.72
CA LYS A 16 -11.27 -0.12 18.02
C LYS A 16 -10.57 1.24 17.94
N LYS A 17 -9.34 1.36 18.45
CA LYS A 17 -8.57 2.62 18.40
C LYS A 17 -8.22 2.98 16.96
N GLU A 18 -7.74 2.02 16.18
CA GLU A 18 -7.41 2.22 14.77
C GLU A 18 -8.64 2.59 13.95
N LEU A 19 -9.78 1.91 14.17
CA LEU A 19 -11.03 2.26 13.52
C LEU A 19 -11.48 3.68 13.90
N ALA A 20 -11.34 4.08 15.16
CA ALA A 20 -11.68 5.44 15.59
C ALA A 20 -10.78 6.50 14.92
N LEU A 21 -9.47 6.26 14.84
CA LEU A 21 -8.53 7.12 14.13
C LEU A 21 -8.87 7.22 12.64
N PHE A 22 -9.17 6.09 12.02
CA PHE A 22 -9.62 6.02 10.62
C PHE A 22 -10.88 6.86 10.40
N MET A 23 -11.89 6.72 11.26
CA MET A 23 -13.15 7.45 11.13
C MET A 23 -13.02 8.95 11.40
N ALA A 24 -12.00 9.38 12.16
CA ALA A 24 -11.73 10.77 12.49
C ALA A 24 -10.73 11.46 11.55
N ALA A 25 -10.11 10.72 10.63
CA ALA A 25 -9.09 11.27 9.73
C ALA A 25 -9.68 12.36 8.81
N LYS A 26 -8.94 13.47 8.65
CA LYS A 26 -9.32 14.57 7.74
C LYS A 26 -9.24 14.13 6.28
N LYS A 27 -8.28 13.25 5.99
CA LYS A 27 -8.00 12.73 4.65
C LYS A 27 -7.58 11.27 4.71
N ILE A 28 -8.19 10.45 3.87
CA ILE A 28 -7.91 9.02 3.80
C ILE A 28 -7.30 8.65 2.45
N LEU A 29 -6.12 8.06 2.49
CA LEU A 29 -5.50 7.43 1.33
C LEU A 29 -5.59 5.91 1.48
N VAL A 30 -5.79 5.21 0.37
CA VAL A 30 -5.84 3.75 0.34
C VAL A 30 -4.64 3.25 -0.46
N LEU A 31 -3.81 2.41 0.13
CA LEU A 31 -2.69 1.79 -0.57
C LEU A 31 -3.16 0.60 -1.39
N SER A 32 -2.56 0.46 -2.57
CA SER A 32 -2.77 -0.65 -3.49
C SER A 32 -1.40 -1.13 -3.96
N VAL A 33 -1.04 -2.33 -3.53
CA VAL A 33 0.30 -2.89 -3.71
C VAL A 33 0.22 -4.40 -3.59
N ARG A 34 0.98 -5.09 -4.42
CA ARG A 34 1.11 -6.55 -4.35
C ARG A 34 2.29 -6.90 -3.44
N PHE A 35 2.04 -7.51 -2.28
CA PHE A 35 3.09 -7.99 -1.35
C PHE A 35 3.78 -9.28 -1.84
N ALA A 36 4.15 -9.33 -3.12
CA ALA A 36 4.91 -10.42 -3.69
C ALA A 36 5.87 -9.87 -4.73
N TYR A 37 7.10 -10.37 -4.71
CA TYR A 37 8.03 -10.10 -5.79
C TYR A 37 7.41 -10.52 -7.13
N PRO A 38 7.60 -9.72 -8.19
CA PRO A 38 7.25 -10.13 -9.54
C PRO A 38 7.91 -11.47 -9.90
N PRO A 39 7.30 -12.31 -10.76
CA PRO A 39 7.90 -13.58 -11.16
C PRO A 39 9.32 -13.38 -11.73
N GLY A 40 10.28 -14.15 -11.22
CA GLY A 40 11.69 -14.05 -11.63
C GLY A 40 12.47 -12.89 -11.01
N GLN A 41 11.87 -12.14 -10.08
CA GLN A 41 12.53 -11.08 -9.34
C GLN A 41 12.68 -11.45 -7.85
N ASP A 42 13.65 -10.81 -7.22
CA ASP A 42 13.99 -10.88 -5.80
C ASP A 42 14.45 -9.50 -5.29
N SER A 43 14.86 -9.44 -4.03
CA SER A 43 15.39 -8.22 -3.38
C SER A 43 16.64 -7.62 -4.03
N ASN A 44 17.34 -8.35 -4.90
CA ASN A 44 18.50 -7.85 -5.64
C ASN A 44 18.08 -7.15 -6.93
N THR A 45 16.97 -7.57 -7.52
CA THR A 45 16.48 -7.11 -8.83
C THR A 45 15.40 -6.03 -8.75
N CYS A 46 14.68 -5.94 -7.63
CA CYS A 46 13.72 -4.86 -7.34
C CYS A 46 13.62 -4.62 -5.82
N CYS A 47 13.01 -3.50 -5.43
CA CYS A 47 12.71 -3.25 -4.03
C CYS A 47 11.65 -4.22 -3.49
N ASP A 48 11.67 -4.52 -2.19
CA ASP A 48 10.61 -5.31 -1.57
C ASP A 48 9.28 -4.53 -1.63
N PRO A 49 8.22 -5.06 -2.28
CA PRO A 49 6.94 -4.38 -2.38
C PRO A 49 6.27 -4.09 -1.03
N LYS A 50 6.45 -4.96 -0.04
CA LYS A 50 5.91 -4.77 1.31
C LYS A 50 6.65 -3.66 2.05
N GLU A 51 7.97 -3.61 1.94
CA GLU A 51 8.76 -2.53 2.54
C GLU A 51 8.47 -1.20 1.84
N ALA A 52 8.34 -1.20 0.52
CA ALA A 52 7.97 -0.01 -0.25
C ALA A 52 6.61 0.53 0.19
N ALA A 53 5.60 -0.34 0.33
CA ALA A 53 4.29 0.04 0.85
C ALA A 53 4.35 0.62 2.27
N THR A 54 5.15 -0.01 3.14
CA THR A 54 5.33 0.43 4.53
C THR A 54 5.93 1.83 4.59
N LEU A 55 6.98 2.09 3.80
CA LEU A 55 7.63 3.40 3.75
C LEU A 55 6.73 4.47 3.14
N VAL A 56 6.03 4.17 2.05
CA VAL A 56 5.06 5.09 1.45
C VAL A 56 3.96 5.42 2.46
N LYS A 57 3.42 4.43 3.17
CA LYS A 57 2.44 4.63 4.25
C LYS A 57 2.97 5.58 5.32
N GLN A 58 4.14 5.26 5.88
CA GLN A 58 4.76 6.06 6.94
C GLN A 58 5.00 7.50 6.50
N ARG A 59 5.57 7.68 5.31
CA ARG A 59 5.89 9.01 4.78
C ARG A 59 4.63 9.86 4.57
N LEU A 60 3.60 9.29 3.95
CA LEU A 60 2.34 10.01 3.71
C LEU A 60 1.62 10.39 5.01
N GLN A 61 1.68 9.54 6.05
CA GLN A 61 1.09 9.84 7.36
C GLN A 61 1.85 10.89 8.17
N LEU A 62 3.02 11.35 7.74
CA LEU A 62 3.66 12.53 8.34
C LEU A 62 2.90 13.82 8.04
N THR A 63 1.96 13.79 7.09
CA THR A 63 1.11 14.93 6.77
C THR A 63 -0.05 15.03 7.76
N ASP A 64 -0.24 16.21 8.36
CA ASP A 64 -1.30 16.41 9.35
C ASP A 64 -2.68 16.01 8.83
N GLY A 65 -3.38 15.19 9.62
CA GLY A 65 -4.73 14.72 9.32
C GLY A 65 -4.84 13.71 8.17
N VAL A 66 -3.72 13.27 7.57
CA VAL A 66 -3.70 12.18 6.58
C VAL A 66 -3.55 10.85 7.30
N LEU A 67 -4.48 9.94 7.02
CA LEU A 67 -4.37 8.53 7.40
C LEU A 67 -4.28 7.68 6.14
N VAL A 68 -3.37 6.71 6.15
CA VAL A 68 -3.14 5.83 5.00
C VAL A 68 -3.50 4.42 5.38
N PHE A 69 -4.57 3.90 4.79
CA PHE A 69 -5.03 2.54 4.97
C PHE A 69 -4.36 1.60 3.98
N ASP A 70 -3.70 0.57 4.47
CA ASP A 70 -3.13 -0.52 3.68
C ASP A 70 -3.94 -1.81 3.89
N PRO A 71 -4.74 -2.24 2.90
CA PRO A 71 -5.58 -3.43 3.03
C PRO A 71 -4.79 -4.72 3.27
N ASN A 72 -3.49 -4.76 2.95
CA ASN A 72 -2.67 -5.94 3.21
C ASN A 72 -2.23 -6.04 4.67
N SER A 73 -2.10 -4.91 5.39
CA SER A 73 -1.61 -4.88 6.78
C SER A 73 -2.67 -4.47 7.80
N ASP A 74 -3.63 -3.62 7.43
CA ASP A 74 -4.61 -3.02 8.35
C ASP A 74 -5.95 -3.77 8.42
N ASN A 75 -6.25 -4.64 7.45
CA ASN A 75 -7.53 -5.36 7.40
C ASN A 75 -7.82 -6.20 8.65
N ALA A 76 -6.79 -6.83 9.22
CA ALA A 76 -6.93 -7.64 10.43
C ALA A 76 -7.29 -6.81 11.67
N TYR A 77 -6.81 -5.56 11.74
CA TYR A 77 -7.08 -4.66 12.86
C TYR A 77 -8.49 -4.06 12.79
N ILE A 78 -8.97 -3.71 11.59
CA ILE A 78 -10.37 -3.30 11.39
C ILE A 78 -11.35 -4.42 11.80
N MET A 79 -10.92 -5.68 11.70
CA MET A 79 -11.69 -6.85 12.10
C MET A 79 -11.43 -7.38 13.49
N LEU A 80 -10.83 -6.55 14.35
CA LEU A 80 -10.65 -6.89 15.75
C LEU A 80 -9.90 -8.23 15.95
N GLY A 81 -9.06 -8.62 14.98
CA GLY A 81 -8.21 -9.81 15.04
C GLY A 81 -8.70 -11.07 14.33
N ASP A 82 -9.86 -11.07 13.66
CA ASP A 82 -10.31 -12.26 12.91
C ASP A 82 -9.71 -12.31 11.49
N ALA A 83 -8.61 -13.06 11.35
CA ALA A 83 -7.90 -13.22 10.08
C ALA A 83 -8.68 -14.05 9.03
N ASN A 84 -9.54 -14.98 9.46
CA ASN A 84 -10.35 -15.79 8.53
C ASN A 84 -11.50 -14.95 7.97
N GLU A 85 -12.11 -14.12 8.82
CA GLU A 85 -13.13 -13.17 8.39
C GLU A 85 -12.51 -12.08 7.51
N ALA A 86 -11.31 -11.56 7.85
CA ALA A 86 -10.61 -10.50 7.12
C ALA A 86 -10.46 -10.76 5.61
N ASN A 87 -10.16 -12.01 5.19
CA ASN A 87 -10.10 -12.36 3.76
C ASN A 87 -11.50 -12.41 3.11
N SER A 88 -12.49 -12.96 3.81
CA SER A 88 -13.86 -13.09 3.30
C SER A 88 -14.59 -11.75 3.14
N ILE A 89 -14.13 -10.72 3.84
CA ILE A 89 -14.71 -9.38 3.80
C ILE A 89 -13.78 -8.35 3.14
N TRP A 90 -12.63 -8.76 2.60
CA TRP A 90 -11.64 -7.87 2.01
C TRP A 90 -12.30 -6.85 1.06
N LEU A 91 -13.24 -7.32 0.23
CA LEU A 91 -14.06 -6.49 -0.66
C LEU A 91 -15.00 -5.51 0.09
N LYS A 92 -15.58 -5.92 1.23
CA LYS A 92 -16.41 -5.04 2.07
C LYS A 92 -15.57 -3.91 2.65
N ASN A 93 -14.36 -4.22 3.13
CA ASN A 93 -13.44 -3.23 3.65
C ASN A 93 -13.00 -2.29 2.54
N TRP A 94 -12.58 -2.79 1.38
CA TRP A 94 -12.30 -1.95 0.21
C TRP A 94 -13.42 -0.97 -0.12
N ARG A 95 -14.68 -1.42 -0.12
CA ARG A 95 -15.83 -0.53 -0.36
C ARG A 95 -15.97 0.56 0.71
N LEU A 96 -15.76 0.24 1.98
CA LEU A 96 -15.77 1.21 3.08
C LEU A 96 -14.62 2.23 2.92
N MET A 97 -13.42 1.74 2.63
CA MET A 97 -12.21 2.57 2.47
C MET A 97 -12.34 3.52 1.29
N LEU A 98 -12.81 3.03 0.13
CA LEU A 98 -13.06 3.87 -1.05
C LEU A 98 -14.17 4.91 -0.79
N LYS A 99 -15.23 4.53 -0.07
CA LYS A 99 -16.27 5.47 0.35
C LYS A 99 -15.65 6.61 1.19
N LYS A 100 -14.80 6.27 2.16
CA LYS A 100 -14.14 7.24 3.02
C LYS A 100 -13.08 8.09 2.30
N ALA A 101 -12.29 7.48 1.42
CA ALA A 101 -11.39 8.22 0.55
C ALA A 101 -12.17 9.25 -0.28
N LYS A 102 -13.32 8.88 -0.85
CA LYS A 102 -14.20 9.83 -1.56
C LYS A 102 -14.70 10.96 -0.65
N GLU A 103 -15.26 10.63 0.51
CA GLU A 103 -15.82 11.60 1.47
C GLU A 103 -14.79 12.65 1.93
N THR A 104 -13.53 12.24 2.01
CA THR A 104 -12.43 13.07 2.50
C THR A 104 -11.58 13.70 1.39
N ASN A 105 -12.02 13.62 0.13
CA ASN A 105 -11.24 14.03 -1.05
C ASN A 105 -9.82 13.41 -1.08
N GLY A 106 -9.71 12.16 -0.64
CA GLY A 106 -8.52 11.34 -0.70
C GLY A 106 -8.35 10.62 -2.04
N ALA A 107 -7.52 9.58 -2.05
CA ALA A 107 -7.13 8.86 -3.25
C ALA A 107 -6.73 7.41 -2.97
N VAL A 108 -6.70 6.58 -4.00
CA VAL A 108 -5.94 5.34 -4.00
C VAL A 108 -4.51 5.64 -4.45
N VAL A 109 -3.52 5.15 -3.72
CA VAL A 109 -2.10 5.25 -4.06
C VAL A 109 -1.61 3.87 -4.46
N GLN A 110 -1.34 3.67 -5.75
CA GLN A 110 -0.83 2.40 -6.26
C GLN A 110 0.69 2.42 -6.28
N VAL A 111 1.32 1.60 -5.46
CA VAL A 111 2.79 1.45 -5.45
C VAL A 111 3.16 0.39 -6.49
N ILE A 112 3.90 0.83 -7.50
CA ILE A 112 4.26 0.03 -8.65
C ILE A 112 5.71 -0.42 -8.54
N VAL A 113 5.91 -1.67 -8.12
CA VAL A 113 7.22 -2.32 -8.02
C VAL A 113 7.36 -3.29 -9.20
N ASN A 114 7.95 -2.79 -10.28
CA ASN A 114 8.35 -3.47 -11.51
C ASN A 114 7.55 -4.71 -11.95
N ALA A 115 6.41 -4.56 -12.65
CA ALA A 115 5.81 -5.68 -13.39
C ALA A 115 6.55 -6.06 -14.70
N GLY A 116 7.75 -5.52 -14.95
CA GLY A 116 8.58 -5.88 -16.10
C GLY A 116 9.36 -7.16 -15.87
N ASN A 117 8.73 -8.32 -16.06
CA ASN A 117 9.48 -9.56 -16.32
C ASN A 117 9.85 -9.61 -17.82
N PRO A 118 11.15 -9.58 -18.20
CA PRO A 118 11.56 -9.79 -19.59
C PRO A 118 11.26 -11.20 -20.12
N SER A 119 10.85 -12.15 -19.27
CA SER A 119 10.33 -13.48 -19.64
C SER A 119 8.82 -13.52 -19.93
N TYR A 120 8.11 -12.38 -19.87
CA TYR A 120 6.71 -12.23 -20.32
C TYR A 120 6.50 -11.33 -21.57
N PRO A 121 7.35 -11.39 -22.63
CA PRO A 121 7.23 -10.48 -23.78
C PRO A 121 6.00 -10.75 -24.65
N ASP A 122 5.46 -11.97 -24.67
CA ASP A 122 4.36 -12.34 -25.56
C ASP A 122 2.97 -11.91 -25.05
N ALA A 123 2.79 -11.83 -23.73
CA ALA A 123 1.56 -11.31 -23.14
C ALA A 123 1.46 -9.78 -23.33
N MET A 124 2.59 -9.07 -23.26
CA MET A 124 2.64 -7.61 -23.43
C MET A 124 2.43 -7.15 -24.88
N LYS A 125 2.70 -8.00 -25.89
CA LYS A 125 2.50 -7.67 -27.31
C LYS A 125 1.07 -7.86 -27.82
N LYS A 126 0.27 -8.76 -27.23
CA LYS A 126 -1.07 -9.10 -27.74
C LYS A 126 -2.19 -8.18 -27.27
N THR A 127 -2.02 -7.50 -26.14
CA THR A 127 -3.07 -6.70 -25.51
C THR A 127 -2.88 -5.19 -25.65
N GLY A 128 -1.69 -4.74 -26.08
CA GLY A 128 -1.33 -3.31 -26.11
C GLY A 128 -1.27 -2.65 -24.72
N LEU A 129 -1.44 -3.43 -23.65
CA LEU A 129 -1.41 -2.97 -22.27
C LEU A 129 0.04 -3.04 -21.78
N GLN A 130 0.66 -1.87 -21.64
CA GLN A 130 1.86 -1.66 -20.81
C GLN A 130 1.49 -1.86 -19.33
N GLN A 131 1.08 -3.07 -18.94
CA GLN A 131 0.62 -3.33 -17.58
C GLN A 131 1.83 -3.41 -16.65
N HIS A 132 2.12 -2.28 -16.02
CA HIS A 132 3.06 -2.14 -14.92
C HIS A 132 2.44 -2.56 -13.58
N THR A 133 1.16 -2.97 -13.56
CA THR A 133 0.32 -3.34 -12.41
C THR A 133 0.02 -4.84 -12.39
N SER A 134 -0.21 -5.42 -11.20
CA SER A 134 -0.77 -6.78 -11.10
C SER A 134 -2.28 -6.78 -11.42
N HIS A 135 -2.85 -7.92 -11.86
CA HIS A 135 -4.31 -8.04 -12.07
C HIS A 135 -5.13 -7.58 -10.85
N MET A 136 -4.63 -7.84 -9.64
CA MET A 136 -5.26 -7.36 -8.41
C MET A 136 -5.29 -5.84 -8.33
N GLN A 137 -4.20 -5.17 -8.71
CA GLN A 137 -4.13 -3.70 -8.72
C GLN A 137 -4.99 -3.10 -9.85
N ASP A 138 -5.16 -3.79 -10.97
CA ASP A 138 -6.09 -3.35 -12.04
C ASP A 138 -7.54 -3.36 -11.54
N GLU A 139 -7.96 -4.45 -10.87
CA GLU A 139 -9.29 -4.56 -10.26
C GLU A 139 -9.50 -3.50 -9.17
N GLU A 140 -8.48 -3.23 -8.35
CA GLU A 140 -8.52 -2.17 -7.33
C GLU A 140 -8.64 -0.76 -7.95
N GLU A 141 -7.94 -0.52 -9.06
CA GLU A 141 -8.04 0.73 -9.82
C GLU A 141 -9.45 0.91 -10.38
N ASP A 142 -10.04 -0.13 -10.96
CA ASP A 142 -11.39 -0.07 -11.53
C ASP A 142 -12.46 0.11 -10.44
N MET A 143 -12.34 -0.57 -9.30
CA MET A 143 -13.18 -0.30 -8.13
C MET A 143 -13.10 1.15 -7.64
N ALA A 144 -11.91 1.75 -7.67
CA ALA A 144 -11.71 3.14 -7.29
C ALA A 144 -12.37 4.11 -8.29
N LYS A 145 -12.18 3.88 -9.60
CA LYS A 145 -12.82 4.65 -10.68
C LYS A 145 -14.34 4.60 -10.59
N ASP A 146 -14.92 3.44 -10.35
CA ASP A 146 -16.38 3.26 -10.18
C ASP A 146 -16.93 4.07 -9.00
N LYS A 147 -16.11 4.33 -7.98
CA LYS A 147 -16.47 5.18 -6.85
C LYS A 147 -16.16 6.65 -7.08
N GLY A 148 -15.47 7.00 -8.16
CA GLY A 148 -14.98 8.35 -8.42
C GLY A 148 -13.86 8.75 -7.47
N VAL A 149 -13.09 7.78 -6.98
CA VAL A 149 -11.88 8.01 -6.17
C VAL A 149 -10.69 8.09 -7.12
N PRO A 150 -9.89 9.17 -7.09
CA PRO A 150 -8.73 9.29 -7.95
C PRO A 150 -7.68 8.23 -7.60
N VAL A 151 -7.00 7.71 -8.62
CA VAL A 151 -5.91 6.74 -8.49
C VAL A 151 -4.60 7.42 -8.86
N ILE A 152 -3.64 7.39 -7.96
CA ILE A 152 -2.31 7.96 -8.13
C ILE A 152 -1.30 6.83 -8.18
N LYS A 153 -0.64 6.65 -9.33
CA LYS A 153 0.41 5.66 -9.51
C LYS A 153 1.76 6.22 -9.04
N LEU A 154 2.41 5.49 -8.15
CA LEU A 154 3.76 5.74 -7.66
C LEU A 154 4.67 4.70 -8.29
N ASP A 155 5.48 5.14 -9.25
CA ASP A 155 6.42 4.28 -9.96
C ASP A 155 7.71 4.08 -9.14
N ALA A 156 7.84 2.92 -8.52
CA ALA A 156 9.02 2.46 -7.79
C ALA A 156 9.82 1.41 -8.59
N THR A 157 9.55 1.24 -9.89
CA THR A 157 10.17 0.19 -10.72
C THR A 157 11.69 0.31 -10.83
N ALA A 158 12.22 1.53 -10.74
CA ALA A 158 13.65 1.79 -10.79
C ALA A 158 14.37 1.54 -9.46
N LEU A 159 13.63 1.31 -8.37
CA LEU A 159 14.20 1.08 -7.04
C LEU A 159 14.57 -0.39 -6.86
N ARG A 160 15.71 -0.62 -6.21
CA ARG A 160 16.28 -1.94 -5.93
C ARG A 160 16.60 -2.02 -4.43
N SER A 161 17.05 -3.21 -4.00
CA SER A 161 17.53 -3.53 -2.65
C SER A 161 16.44 -3.69 -1.59
N GLN A 162 16.85 -4.24 -0.44
CA GLN A 162 16.02 -4.28 0.76
C GLN A 162 15.98 -2.85 1.34
N LEU A 163 14.78 -2.29 1.40
CA LEU A 163 14.49 -0.98 1.98
C LEU A 163 14.38 -1.11 3.51
N LEU A 164 15.42 -1.64 4.16
CA LEU A 164 15.50 -1.92 5.60
C LEU A 164 15.62 -0.67 6.49
N ALA A 165 15.00 0.44 6.13
CA ALA A 165 15.07 1.68 6.92
C ALA A 165 14.50 1.52 8.33
N HIS A 166 13.55 0.60 8.54
CA HIS A 166 12.81 0.47 9.81
C HIS A 166 13.52 -0.32 10.92
N LEU A 167 14.65 -1.00 10.64
CA LEU A 167 15.35 -1.79 11.67
C LEU A 167 16.60 -1.11 12.24
N GLY A 168 17.02 0.04 11.72
CA GLY A 168 18.28 0.66 12.14
C GLY A 168 19.53 -0.21 11.88
N VAL A 169 19.40 -1.25 11.07
CA VAL A 169 20.49 -2.17 10.73
C VAL A 169 21.04 -1.78 9.36
N ASP A 170 22.25 -1.23 9.37
CA ASP A 170 22.95 -0.75 8.18
C ASP A 170 23.53 -1.92 7.37
N TYR A 171 22.68 -2.71 6.71
CA TYR A 171 23.14 -3.68 5.72
C TYR A 171 23.44 -2.92 4.43
N ASN A 172 24.72 -2.58 4.19
CA ASN A 172 25.26 -1.87 3.01
C ASN A 172 24.76 -0.41 2.85
N GLY A 173 25.17 0.44 3.81
CA GLY A 173 24.54 1.72 4.17
C GLY A 173 24.56 2.94 3.25
N HIS A 174 25.02 2.84 2.00
CA HIS A 174 24.99 3.98 1.07
C HIS A 174 23.91 3.87 -0.02
N ASP A 175 23.67 2.70 -0.60
CA ASP A 175 22.65 2.52 -1.64
C ASP A 175 21.25 2.57 -1.02
N ASN A 176 21.01 1.86 0.09
CA ASN A 176 19.70 1.80 0.74
C ASN A 176 19.17 3.17 1.17
N LYS A 177 20.03 4.06 1.72
CA LYS A 177 19.61 5.42 2.11
C LYS A 177 19.19 6.25 0.89
N GLN A 178 19.86 6.09 -0.25
CA GLN A 178 19.47 6.75 -1.49
C GLN A 178 18.18 6.18 -2.07
N GLN A 179 17.96 4.86 -2.01
CA GLN A 179 16.72 4.22 -2.47
C GLN A 179 15.51 4.67 -1.62
N VAL A 180 15.68 4.72 -0.30
CA VAL A 180 14.67 5.22 0.65
C VAL A 180 14.34 6.68 0.37
N ALA A 181 15.35 7.55 0.25
CA ALA A 181 15.13 8.96 -0.05
C ALA A 181 14.42 9.18 -1.40
N LYS A 182 14.72 8.36 -2.41
CA LYS A 182 14.00 8.38 -3.70
C LYS A 182 12.53 7.97 -3.52
N LEU A 183 12.26 6.93 -2.73
CA LEU A 183 10.88 6.49 -2.46
C LEU A 183 10.09 7.54 -1.69
N GLU A 184 10.69 8.16 -0.68
CA GLU A 184 10.09 9.27 0.06
C GLU A 184 9.78 10.45 -0.86
N ALA A 185 10.73 10.82 -1.73
CA ALA A 185 10.52 11.87 -2.72
C ALA A 185 9.42 11.53 -3.76
N LEU A 186 9.19 10.25 -4.04
CA LEU A 186 8.05 9.79 -4.86
C LEU A 186 6.74 9.91 -4.09
N ALA A 187 6.72 9.53 -2.81
CA ALA A 187 5.55 9.67 -1.95
C ALA A 187 5.16 11.15 -1.75
N ASP A 188 6.12 12.04 -1.59
CA ASP A 188 5.88 13.49 -1.45
C ASP A 188 5.21 14.10 -2.70
N LYS A 189 5.40 13.49 -3.89
CA LYS A 189 4.72 13.92 -5.12
C LYS A 189 3.25 13.48 -5.21
N VAL A 190 2.78 12.63 -4.29
CA VAL A 190 1.38 12.20 -4.22
C VAL A 190 0.51 13.31 -3.64
N LEU A 191 0.96 13.98 -2.58
CA LEU A 191 0.15 14.95 -1.84
C LEU A 191 -0.34 16.12 -2.69
N PRO A 192 0.48 16.78 -3.54
CA PRO A 192 0.01 17.88 -4.39
C PRO A 192 -1.00 17.45 -5.46
N LYS A 193 -1.08 16.15 -5.78
CA LYS A 193 -2.02 15.61 -6.77
C LYS A 193 -3.41 15.38 -6.18
N ILE A 194 -3.55 15.48 -4.86
CA ILE A 194 -4.81 15.31 -4.15
C ILE A 194 -5.40 16.69 -3.88
N LYS A 195 -6.62 16.96 -4.36
CA LYS A 195 -7.25 18.28 -4.20
C LYS A 195 -7.44 18.61 -2.71
N GLY A 196 -7.09 19.83 -2.32
CA GLY A 196 -7.32 20.36 -0.95
C GLY A 196 -6.43 19.73 0.12
N VAL A 197 -5.18 19.39 -0.21
CA VAL A 197 -4.07 19.27 0.75
C VAL A 197 -3.39 20.64 0.83
#